data_AF-A0A285X4U2-F1
#
_entry.id   AF-A0A285X4U2-F1
#
_cell.length_a   1.000
_cell.length_b   1.000
_cell.length_c   1.000
_cell.angle_alpha   90.00
_cell.angle_beta   90.00
_cell.angle_gamma   90.00
#
_symmetry.space_group_name_H-M   'P 1'
#
loop_
_entity.id
_entity.type
_entity.pdbx_description
1 polymer ?
#
loop_
_entity_poly.entity_id
_entity_poly.type
_entity_poly.pdbx_seq_one_letter_code
_entity_poly.pdbx_strand_id
1 'polypeptide(L)'
;MKQKGTVSQTLNMLRLDFGYEEDFNLLDEKLKTPGEREEFLSQDFVVDEVYRFEGPSNPGDEATIYAITTSKGRKGVLLDGYNYTSGQVSEELLQKLDLKKNRPISD
;
A
#
# COMPACT_ATOMS: atom_id res chain seq x y z
N MET A 1 1.76 -1.17 18.37
CA MET A 1 1.23 -1.60 17.07
C MET A 1 -0.28 -1.73 17.21
N LYS A 2 -1.08 -0.84 16.61
CA LYS A 2 -2.54 -0.93 16.72
C LYS A 2 -3.03 -1.96 15.70
N GLN A 3 -3.01 -3.26 16.04
CA GLN A 3 -3.81 -4.22 15.30
C GLN A 3 -5.28 -3.87 15.54
N LYS A 4 -5.95 -3.31 14.52
CA LYS A 4 -7.38 -3.02 14.54
C LYS A 4 -8.08 -3.91 13.52
N GLY A 5 -8.21 -5.19 13.85
CA GLY A 5 -9.07 -6.12 13.11
C GLY A 5 -8.39 -6.83 11.93
N THR A 6 -9.22 -7.36 11.03
CA THR A 6 -8.80 -8.08 9.82
C THR A 6 -8.48 -7.12 8.68
N VAL A 7 -7.85 -7.62 7.61
CA VAL A 7 -7.64 -6.90 6.34
C VAL A 7 -8.92 -6.19 5.90
N SER A 8 -10.04 -6.91 5.86
CA SER A 8 -11.34 -6.35 5.46
C SER A 8 -11.83 -5.22 6.39
N GLN A 9 -11.61 -5.32 7.70
CA GLN A 9 -12.00 -4.24 8.62
C GLN A 9 -11.17 -2.98 8.41
N THR A 10 -9.86 -3.13 8.16
CA THR A 10 -8.98 -1.99 7.92
C THR A 10 -9.30 -1.33 6.58
N LEU A 11 -9.54 -2.10 5.53
CA LEU A 11 -10.01 -1.57 4.24
C LEU A 11 -11.32 -0.78 4.40
N ASN A 12 -12.29 -1.33 5.13
CA ASN A 12 -13.55 -0.63 5.37
C ASN A 12 -13.36 0.66 6.18
N MET A 13 -12.51 0.65 7.22
CA MET A 13 -12.19 1.85 7.98
C MET A 13 -11.55 2.92 7.09
N LEU A 14 -10.55 2.55 6.29
CA LEU A 14 -9.88 3.48 5.38
C LEU A 14 -10.86 4.09 4.37
N ARG A 15 -11.80 3.30 3.84
CA ARG A 15 -12.85 3.76 2.93
C ARG A 15 -13.87 4.67 3.62
N LEU A 16 -14.43 4.22 4.74
CA LEU A 16 -15.57 4.86 5.39
C LEU A 16 -15.18 6.06 6.27
N ASP A 17 -14.09 5.96 7.02
CA ASP A 17 -13.65 7.01 7.96
C ASP A 17 -12.67 8.01 7.34
N PHE A 18 -11.81 7.55 6.42
CA PHE A 18 -10.71 8.36 5.87
C PHE A 18 -10.87 8.72 4.38
N GLY A 19 -11.85 8.12 3.69
CA GLY A 19 -12.15 8.40 2.27
C GLY A 19 -11.15 7.81 1.27
N TYR A 20 -10.44 6.74 1.63
CA TYR A 20 -9.60 5.99 0.67
C TYR A 20 -10.47 5.04 -0.16
N GLU A 21 -11.26 5.60 -1.08
CA GLU A 21 -12.25 4.86 -1.87
C GLU A 21 -11.64 4.12 -3.07
N GLU A 22 -10.48 4.60 -3.57
CA GLU A 22 -9.83 4.02 -4.73
C GLU A 22 -9.12 2.71 -4.37
N ASP A 23 -9.14 1.75 -5.29
CA ASP A 23 -8.37 0.52 -5.17
C ASP A 23 -7.19 0.62 -6.13
N PHE A 24 -5.98 0.67 -5.59
CA PHE A 24 -4.78 0.79 -6.39
C PHE A 24 -4.11 -0.56 -6.57
N ASN A 25 -3.59 -0.79 -7.77
CA ASN A 25 -2.77 -1.95 -8.09
C ASN A 25 -1.40 -1.48 -8.55
N LEU A 26 -0.36 -2.23 -8.18
CA LEU A 26 0.99 -1.98 -8.70
C LEU A 26 1.18 -2.81 -9.98
N LEU A 27 1.47 -2.14 -11.09
CA LEU A 27 1.76 -2.75 -12.38
C LEU A 27 3.00 -2.09 -13.00
N ASP A 28 4.05 -2.86 -13.28
CA ASP A 28 5.31 -2.36 -13.88
C ASP A 28 5.77 -1.05 -13.20
N GLU A 29 5.83 -1.09 -11.87
CA GLU A 29 6.30 0.02 -11.02
C GLU A 29 5.41 1.27 -10.98
N LYS A 30 4.22 1.17 -11.54
CA LYS A 30 3.23 2.24 -11.54
C LYS A 30 2.02 1.82 -10.74
N LEU A 31 1.52 2.77 -9.98
CA LEU A 31 0.24 2.64 -9.32
C LEU A 31 -0.87 2.90 -10.34
N LYS A 32 -1.81 1.98 -10.45
CA LYS A 32 -2.91 2.06 -11.43
C LYS A 32 -4.24 1.78 -10.76
N THR A 33 -5.24 2.56 -11.11
CA THR A 33 -6.63 2.31 -10.71
C THR A 33 -7.28 1.37 -11.74
N PRO A 34 -7.90 0.25 -11.32
CA PRO A 34 -8.59 -0.65 -12.23
C PRO A 34 -9.78 0.06 -12.88
N GLY A 35 -9.84 0.02 -14.22
CA GLY A 35 -10.87 0.70 -15.00
C GLY A 35 -10.49 2.11 -15.47
N GLU A 36 -9.38 2.66 -14.98
CA GLU A 36 -8.86 3.95 -15.45
C GLU A 36 -7.56 3.81 -16.25
N ARG A 37 -7.27 4.84 -17.05
CA ARG A 37 -5.99 4.99 -17.76
C ARG A 37 -4.97 5.79 -16.97
N GLU A 38 -5.28 6.15 -15.73
CA GLU A 38 -4.36 6.89 -14.88
C GLU A 38 -3.31 5.94 -14.29
N GLU A 39 -2.06 6.33 -14.44
CA GLU A 39 -0.89 5.67 -13.91
C GLU A 39 -0.12 6.71 -13.10
N PHE A 40 0.25 6.38 -11.86
CA PHE A 40 1.04 7.22 -10.98
C PHE A 40 2.39 6.54 -10.75
N LEU A 41 3.49 7.23 -11.02
CA LEU A 41 4.82 6.71 -10.69
C LEU A 41 5.03 6.79 -9.18
N SER A 42 6.06 6.11 -8.68
CA SER A 42 6.49 6.17 -7.29
C SER A 42 6.58 7.61 -6.75
N GLN A 43 6.91 8.60 -7.57
CA GLN A 43 7.01 10.02 -7.24
C GLN A 43 5.68 10.79 -7.26
N ASP A 44 4.64 10.26 -7.89
CA ASP A 44 3.32 10.90 -8.03
C ASP A 44 2.33 10.53 -6.92
N PHE A 45 2.78 9.78 -5.91
CA PHE A 45 1.98 9.45 -4.75
C PHE A 45 2.82 9.36 -3.49
N VAL A 46 2.17 9.36 -2.33
CA VAL A 46 2.78 9.15 -1.02
C VAL A 46 2.04 8.04 -0.29
N VAL A 47 2.78 7.24 0.48
CA VAL A 47 2.20 6.25 1.38
C VAL A 47 1.97 6.94 2.72
N ASP A 48 0.72 7.17 3.07
CA ASP A 48 0.34 7.81 4.33
C ASP A 48 0.48 6.85 5.51
N GLU A 49 -0.04 5.62 5.36
CA GLU A 49 -0.10 4.62 6.41
C GLU A 49 0.10 3.22 5.85
N VAL A 50 0.63 2.30 6.68
CA VAL A 50 0.81 0.90 6.30
C VAL A 50 0.38 -0.04 7.41
N TYR A 51 -0.37 -1.06 7.00
CA TYR A 51 -0.94 -2.06 7.87
C TYR A 51 -0.52 -3.44 7.37
N ARG A 52 0.37 -4.10 8.11
CA ARG A 52 0.78 -5.47 7.84
C ARG A 52 -0.06 -6.45 8.67
N PHE A 53 -0.57 -7.47 8.00
CA PHE A 53 -1.38 -8.55 8.54
C PHE A 53 -0.69 -9.88 8.25
N GLU A 54 -0.69 -10.76 9.23
CA GLU A 54 -0.37 -12.16 9.02
C GLU A 54 -1.64 -12.87 8.56
N GLY A 55 -1.53 -13.62 7.47
CA GLY A 55 -2.63 -14.33 6.85
C GLY A 55 -3.19 -15.38 7.81
N PRO A 56 -4.52 -15.54 7.88
CA PRO A 56 -5.16 -16.44 8.83
C PRO A 56 -4.87 -17.92 8.54
N SER A 57 -4.41 -18.24 7.33
CA SER A 57 -4.30 -19.62 6.84
C SER A 57 -2.86 -20.14 6.76
N ASN A 58 -1.86 -19.28 6.57
CA ASN A 58 -0.47 -19.68 6.43
C ASN A 58 0.45 -18.64 7.10
N PRO A 59 1.39 -19.05 7.97
CA PRO A 59 2.35 -18.15 8.59
C PRO A 59 3.36 -17.53 7.62
N GLY A 60 3.29 -17.88 6.33
CA GLY A 60 4.06 -17.24 5.24
C GLY A 60 3.22 -16.36 4.32
N ASP A 61 1.92 -16.25 4.56
CA ASP A 61 1.01 -15.38 3.80
C ASP A 61 0.97 -14.06 4.56
N GLU A 62 1.66 -13.03 4.07
CA GLU A 62 1.63 -11.69 4.67
C GLU A 62 0.84 -10.79 3.73
N ALA A 63 -0.20 -10.14 4.26
CA ALA A 63 -0.95 -9.12 3.54
C ALA A 63 -0.58 -7.75 4.08
N THR A 64 -0.15 -6.84 3.22
CA THR A 64 0.19 -5.47 3.58
C THR A 64 -0.73 -4.51 2.85
N ILE A 65 -1.46 -3.68 3.60
CA ILE A 65 -2.27 -2.59 3.06
C ILE A 65 -1.45 -1.31 3.15
N TYR A 66 -1.31 -0.61 2.03
CA TYR A 66 -0.76 0.73 1.94
C TYR A 66 -1.89 1.73 1.68
N ALA A 67 -2.11 2.67 2.59
CA ALA A 67 -2.98 3.82 2.34
C ALA A 67 -2.17 4.85 1.56
N ILE A 68 -2.66 5.23 0.38
CA ILE A 68 -1.92 6.04 -0.58
C ILE A 68 -2.73 7.28 -0.94
N THR A 69 -2.06 8.43 -0.90
CA THR A 69 -2.57 9.69 -1.46
C THR A 69 -1.74 10.08 -2.68
N THR A 70 -2.39 10.27 -3.81
CA THR A 70 -1.72 10.73 -5.04
C THR A 70 -1.51 12.25 -5.01
N SER A 71 -0.55 12.76 -5.76
CA SER A 71 -0.30 14.20 -5.94
C SER A 71 -1.51 14.94 -6.54
N LYS A 72 -2.45 14.21 -7.15
CA LYS A 72 -3.73 14.74 -7.64
C LYS A 72 -4.82 14.82 -6.55
N GLY A 73 -4.51 14.45 -5.31
CA GLY A 73 -5.45 14.44 -4.19
C GLY A 73 -6.39 13.23 -4.16
N ARG A 74 -6.15 12.20 -5.00
CA ARG A 74 -6.94 10.96 -4.97
C ARG A 74 -6.41 10.06 -3.85
N LYS A 75 -7.33 9.46 -3.10
CA LYS A 75 -7.00 8.60 -1.96
C LYS A 75 -7.48 7.19 -2.24
N GLY A 76 -6.58 6.23 -2.08
CA GLY A 76 -6.88 4.82 -2.25
C GLY A 76 -5.99 3.91 -1.44
N VAL A 77 -6.25 2.62 -1.59
CA VAL A 77 -5.54 1.56 -0.87
C VAL A 77 -4.88 0.63 -1.88
N LEU A 78 -3.63 0.27 -1.62
CA LEU A 78 -2.93 -0.80 -2.32
C LEU A 78 -2.84 -2.00 -1.38
N LEU A 79 -3.45 -3.12 -1.77
CA LEU A 79 -3.33 -4.38 -1.05
C LEU A 79 -2.24 -5.23 -1.71
N ASP A 80 -1.14 -5.41 -1.00
CA ASP A 80 -0.05 -6.31 -1.38
C ASP A 80 -0.19 -7.62 -0.61
N GLY A 81 -0.60 -8.69 -1.30
CA GLY A 81 -0.75 -10.04 -0.71
C GLY A 81 0.08 -11.10 -1.42
N TYR A 82 0.90 -10.71 -2.40
CA TYR A 82 1.70 -11.62 -3.19
C TYR A 82 3.11 -11.07 -3.20
N ASN A 83 4.06 -11.82 -2.64
CA ASN A 83 5.49 -11.54 -2.74
C ASN A 83 5.83 -11.06 -4.17
N TYR A 84 6.01 -9.75 -4.34
CA TYR A 84 6.51 -9.21 -5.59
C TYR A 84 7.81 -9.93 -5.90
N THR A 85 7.86 -10.61 -7.04
CA THR A 85 9.11 -11.21 -7.49
C THR A 85 10.08 -10.05 -7.68
N SER A 86 11.11 -9.99 -6.83
CA SER A 86 12.07 -8.88 -6.65
C SER A 86 12.76 -8.34 -7.91
N GLY A 87 12.44 -8.86 -9.10
CA GLY A 87 12.93 -8.38 -10.39
C GLY A 87 11.97 -7.49 -11.19
N GLN A 88 10.75 -7.23 -10.71
CA GLN A 88 9.74 -6.42 -11.43
C GLN A 88 9.50 -5.02 -10.83
N VAL A 89 10.18 -4.68 -9.73
CA VAL A 89 9.94 -3.45 -8.97
C VAL A 89 11.27 -2.78 -8.71
N SER A 90 11.45 -1.50 -9.07
CA SER A 90 12.70 -0.79 -8.80
C SER A 90 12.91 -0.60 -7.31
N GLU A 91 14.19 -0.48 -6.95
CA GLU A 91 14.63 -0.17 -5.58
C GLU A 91 13.97 1.08 -5.01
N GLU A 92 13.69 2.10 -5.84
CA GLU A 92 13.04 3.34 -5.37
C GLU A 92 11.60 3.08 -4.86
N LEU A 93 10.85 2.28 -5.60
CA LEU A 93 9.48 1.92 -5.24
C LEU A 93 9.47 0.96 -4.06
N LEU A 94 10.40 0.00 -4.03
CA LEU A 94 10.62 -0.85 -2.86
C LEU A 94 10.95 -0.01 -1.62
N GLN A 95 11.83 1.00 -1.70
CA GLN A 95 12.13 1.86 -0.55
C GLN A 95 10.93 2.69 -0.10
N LYS A 96 10.05 3.06 -1.02
CA LYS A 96 8.84 3.83 -0.71
C LYS A 96 7.76 2.98 -0.04
N LEU A 97 7.64 1.71 -0.42
CA LEU A 97 6.73 0.74 0.20
C LEU A 97 7.34 0.13 1.47
N ASP A 98 8.66 -0.09 1.51
CA ASP A 98 9.39 -0.63 2.65
C ASP A 98 9.56 0.45 3.74
N LEU A 99 8.51 0.64 4.54
CA LEU A 99 8.54 1.48 5.74
C LEU A 99 9.46 0.95 6.86
N LYS A 100 10.49 0.16 6.55
CA LYS A 100 11.59 -0.10 7.50
C LYS A 100 12.67 0.97 7.47
N LYS A 101 12.77 1.82 6.42
CA LYS A 101 13.84 2.84 6.34
C LYS A 101 13.46 4.28 6.70
N ASN A 102 12.17 4.64 6.78
CA ASN A 102 11.76 6.01 7.06
C ASN A 102 11.41 6.32 8.52
N ARG A 103 11.79 5.47 9.49
CA ARG A 103 12.02 6.01 10.83
C ARG A 103 13.35 6.77 10.77
N PRO A 104 13.39 8.11 10.94
CA PRO A 104 14.61 8.69 11.47
C PRO A 104 14.88 7.93 12.76
N ILE A 105 15.97 7.16 12.76
CA ILE A 105 16.71 6.90 14.00
C ILE A 105 16.92 8.28 14.60
N SER A 106 16.05 8.63 15.54
CA SER A 106 16.32 9.73 16.44
C SER A 106 17.52 9.26 17.24
N ASP A 107 18.65 9.93 17.00
CA ASP A 107 19.89 9.83 17.78
C ASP A 107 19.60 9.91 19.29
#